data_AF-A0A7G2CK95-F1
#
_entry.id   AF-A0A7G2CK95-F1
#
_cell.length_a   1.000
_cell.length_b   1.000
_cell.length_c   1.000
_cell.angle_alpha   90.00
_cell.angle_beta   90.00
_cell.angle_gamma   90.00
#
_symmetry.space_group_name_H-M   'P 1'
#
loop_
_entity.id
_entity.type
_entity.pdbx_description
1 polymer ?
#
loop_
_entity_poly.entity_id
_entity_poly.type
_entity_poly.pdbx_seq_one_letter_code
_entity_poly.pdbx_strand_id
1 'polypeptide(L)'
;MEEKYKDLFDASYAVFVSSFSVEDGKEVKNRWETSRVPYRACKNKKNIAADIISWDYHVFSIFRRTTEEGARYYVVDFDSHCPRTTDEGLGDWARYGIDLTTYVQDTFLYDAKIPNLNILFIASLEGIRFRVLTAAEYLTWCRSDRSHMIAPKSKPPRYTAPPPSYPPILTSHPSSPPEELEKFRKAAEQYPKIFTETDGNNLVCFINMSNRTFPGVVCRRRELIPFFQSQK
;
A
#
# COMPACT_ATOMS: atom_id res chain seq x y z
N MET A 1 -13.25 15.45 -9.47
CA MET A 1 -13.68 14.25 -10.20
C MET A 1 -14.90 14.66 -11.01
N GLU A 2 -14.85 14.57 -12.33
CA GLU A 2 -16.00 14.89 -13.19
C GLU A 2 -17.21 14.01 -12.82
N GLU A 3 -18.42 14.56 -12.94
CA GLU A 3 -19.70 13.94 -12.55
C GLU A 3 -19.91 12.56 -13.20
N LYS A 4 -19.29 12.31 -14.35
CA LYS A 4 -19.30 11.05 -15.10
C LYS A 4 -18.75 9.83 -14.34
N TYR A 5 -17.94 10.02 -13.29
CA TYR A 5 -17.26 8.93 -12.59
C TYR A 5 -17.73 8.70 -11.15
N LYS A 6 -18.70 9.51 -10.66
CA LYS A 6 -19.16 9.43 -9.27
C LYS A 6 -19.75 8.08 -8.88
N ASP A 7 -20.21 7.31 -9.86
CA ASP A 7 -20.98 6.08 -9.62
C ASP A 7 -20.22 4.80 -9.98
N LEU A 8 -18.97 4.89 -10.42
CA LEU A 8 -18.24 3.69 -10.87
C LEU A 8 -17.67 2.87 -9.70
N PHE A 9 -17.27 3.56 -8.63
CA PHE A 9 -16.64 2.97 -7.45
C PHE A 9 -17.30 3.50 -6.19
N ASP A 10 -17.76 2.59 -5.34
CA ASP A 10 -18.39 2.95 -4.07
C ASP A 10 -17.39 2.91 -2.88
N ALA A 11 -16.21 2.32 -3.06
CA ALA A 11 -15.14 2.35 -2.08
C ALA A 11 -13.76 2.29 -2.74
N SER A 12 -12.76 2.91 -2.11
CA SER A 12 -11.36 2.82 -2.52
C SER A 12 -10.44 2.81 -1.32
N TYR A 13 -9.30 2.14 -1.50
CA TYR A 13 -8.35 1.82 -0.45
C TYR A 13 -6.92 2.05 -0.94
N ALA A 14 -6.06 2.50 -0.04
CA ALA A 14 -4.61 2.40 -0.19
C ALA A 14 -4.13 1.19 0.62
N VAL A 15 -3.25 0.39 0.03
CA VAL A 15 -2.70 -0.80 0.70
C VAL A 15 -1.19 -0.69 0.74
N PHE A 16 -0.64 -0.61 1.95
CA PHE A 16 0.80 -0.71 2.19
C PHE A 16 1.15 -2.17 2.47
N VAL A 17 2.24 -2.63 1.86
CA VAL A 17 2.81 -3.96 2.10
C VAL A 17 4.20 -3.81 2.68
N SER A 18 4.45 -4.49 3.79
CA SER A 18 5.76 -4.47 4.46
C SER A 18 5.90 -5.71 5.33
N SER A 19 7.13 -6.06 5.69
CA SER A 19 7.41 -6.97 6.80
C SER A 19 8.00 -6.23 8.01
N PHE A 20 8.08 -4.89 7.96
CA PHE A 20 8.56 -4.07 9.06
C PHE A 20 7.61 -4.12 10.25
N SER A 21 8.15 -4.33 11.44
CA SER A 21 7.40 -4.40 12.68
C SER A 21 8.29 -3.93 13.83
N VAL A 22 7.85 -2.88 14.52
CA VAL A 22 8.42 -2.39 15.78
C VAL A 22 7.28 -2.02 16.72
N GLU A 23 7.57 -1.94 18.02
CA GLU A 23 6.58 -1.48 19.01
C GLU A 23 6.07 -0.08 18.67
N ASP A 24 4.79 0.17 18.96
CA ASP A 24 4.13 1.45 18.76
C ASP A 24 4.90 2.60 19.43
N GLY A 25 5.16 3.66 18.68
CA GLY A 25 5.92 4.81 19.15
C GLY A 25 7.44 4.60 19.20
N LYS A 26 7.94 3.45 18.71
CA LYS A 26 9.37 3.20 18.48
C LYS A 26 9.78 3.40 17.03
N GLU A 27 8.88 3.89 16.18
CA GLU A 27 9.22 4.24 14.81
C GLU A 27 10.30 5.32 14.78
N VAL A 28 11.29 5.13 13.90
CA VAL A 28 12.31 6.13 13.64
C VAL A 28 12.14 6.59 12.19
N LYS A 29 12.07 7.91 11.98
CA LYS A 29 11.93 8.51 10.66
C LYS A 29 12.96 7.92 9.68
N ASN A 30 12.47 7.50 8.50
CA ASN A 30 13.26 6.90 7.42
C ASN A 30 13.98 5.59 7.75
N ARG A 31 13.55 4.84 8.78
CA ARG A 31 14.13 3.55 9.16
C ARG A 31 13.12 2.42 9.13
N TRP A 32 13.37 1.46 8.24
CA TRP A 32 12.64 0.20 8.10
C TRP A 32 13.50 -0.85 7.38
N GLU A 33 14.81 -0.82 7.63
CA GLU A 33 15.85 -1.56 6.88
C GLU A 33 15.73 -3.08 7.01
N THR A 34 14.98 -3.56 8.00
CA THR A 34 14.68 -4.98 8.22
C THR A 34 13.55 -5.49 7.32
N SER A 35 12.79 -4.60 6.67
CA SER A 35 11.67 -5.01 5.84
C SER A 35 12.10 -5.65 4.53
N ARG A 36 11.46 -6.76 4.17
CA ARG A 36 11.64 -7.46 2.91
C ARG A 36 10.28 -7.90 2.39
N VAL A 37 9.90 -7.40 1.23
CA VAL A 37 8.65 -7.73 0.54
C VAL A 37 9.00 -8.44 -0.77
N PRO A 38 8.95 -9.78 -0.80
CA PRO A 38 8.99 -10.51 -2.06
C PRO A 38 7.80 -10.10 -2.92
N TYR A 39 8.09 -9.61 -4.12
CA TYR A 39 7.10 -9.07 -5.04
C TYR A 39 7.42 -9.58 -6.44
N ARG A 40 6.45 -10.23 -7.08
CA ARG A 40 6.58 -10.65 -8.48
C ARG A 40 5.95 -9.58 -9.39
N ALA A 41 6.77 -9.02 -10.28
CA ALA A 41 6.33 -7.96 -11.19
C ALA A 41 5.46 -8.45 -12.36
N CYS A 42 5.40 -9.76 -12.59
CA CYS A 42 4.63 -10.42 -13.64
C CYS A 42 5.11 -10.12 -15.08
N LYS A 43 6.39 -9.71 -15.24
CA LYS A 43 7.00 -9.46 -16.56
C LYS A 43 7.36 -10.77 -17.26
N ASN A 44 7.80 -11.77 -16.50
CA ASN A 44 8.22 -13.05 -17.05
C ASN A 44 7.28 -14.19 -16.62
N LYS A 45 6.40 -14.60 -17.53
CA LYS A 45 5.46 -15.70 -17.29
C LYS A 45 6.13 -17.08 -17.19
N LYS A 46 7.32 -17.25 -17.77
CA LYS A 46 8.01 -18.56 -17.85
C LYS A 46 8.97 -18.79 -16.69
N ASN A 47 9.58 -17.73 -16.17
CA ASN A 47 10.54 -17.81 -15.08
C ASN A 47 10.11 -16.92 -13.91
N ILE A 48 9.28 -17.48 -13.03
CA ILE A 48 8.75 -16.80 -11.84
C ILE A 48 9.90 -16.32 -10.95
N ALA A 49 10.93 -17.14 -10.75
CA ALA A 49 12.06 -16.80 -9.87
C ALA A 49 12.82 -15.55 -10.34
N ALA A 50 13.04 -15.42 -11.65
CA ALA A 50 13.71 -14.25 -12.24
C ALA A 50 12.85 -12.97 -12.25
N ASP A 51 11.55 -13.10 -11.97
CA ASP A 51 10.57 -12.01 -11.99
C ASP A 51 10.26 -11.47 -10.59
N ILE A 52 10.83 -12.10 -9.55
CA ILE A 52 10.68 -11.69 -8.17
C ILE A 52 11.77 -10.68 -7.82
N ILE A 53 11.33 -9.54 -7.29
CA ILE A 53 12.16 -8.51 -6.69
C ILE A 53 11.85 -8.40 -5.19
N SER A 54 12.76 -7.77 -4.46
CA SER A 54 12.60 -7.54 -3.02
C SER A 54 12.48 -6.04 -2.77
N TRP A 55 11.30 -5.60 -2.35
CA TRP A 55 11.08 -4.23 -1.90
C TRP A 55 11.29 -4.10 -0.39
N ASP A 56 11.56 -2.90 0.08
CA ASP A 56 11.47 -2.55 1.50
C ASP A 56 10.01 -2.32 1.91
N TYR A 57 9.22 -1.65 1.07
CA TYR A 57 7.77 -1.62 1.15
C TYR A 57 7.18 -1.43 -0.24
N HIS A 58 5.90 -1.76 -0.43
CA HIS A 58 5.17 -1.48 -1.67
C HIS A 58 3.82 -0.86 -1.36
N VAL A 59 3.27 -0.07 -2.30
CA VAL A 59 1.96 0.55 -2.16
C VAL A 59 1.17 0.38 -3.45
N PHE A 60 -0.06 -0.09 -3.33
CA PHE A 60 -1.01 -0.15 -4.43
C PHE A 60 -2.40 0.29 -3.96
N SER A 61 -3.33 0.52 -4.88
CA SER A 61 -4.71 0.87 -4.55
C SER A 61 -5.65 -0.28 -4.88
N ILE A 62 -6.69 -0.44 -4.06
CA ILE A 62 -7.84 -1.29 -4.36
C ILE A 62 -9.08 -0.40 -4.51
N PHE A 63 -9.93 -0.69 -5.49
CA PHE A 63 -11.25 -0.10 -5.59
C PHE A 63 -12.33 -1.18 -5.66
N ARG A 64 -13.50 -0.87 -5.09
CA ARG A 64 -14.68 -1.72 -5.06
C ARG A 64 -15.71 -1.20 -6.05
N ARG A 65 -16.31 -2.11 -6.79
CA ARG A 65 -17.49 -1.86 -7.60
C ARG A 65 -18.58 -2.84 -7.19
N THR A 66 -19.69 -2.31 -6.71
CA THR A 66 -20.89 -3.10 -6.42
C THR A 66 -21.76 -3.21 -7.66
N THR A 67 -22.09 -4.44 -8.04
CA THR A 67 -23.07 -4.74 -9.09
C THR A 67 -24.25 -5.51 -8.51
N GLU A 68 -25.26 -5.82 -9.32
CA GLU A 68 -26.36 -6.69 -8.93
C GLU A 68 -25.90 -8.10 -8.50
N GLU A 69 -24.74 -8.54 -8.99
CA GLU A 69 -24.12 -9.84 -8.65
C GLU A 69 -23.29 -9.79 -7.36
N GLY A 70 -23.08 -8.60 -6.80
CA GLY A 70 -22.29 -8.36 -5.58
C GLY A 70 -21.08 -7.46 -5.79
N ALA A 71 -20.24 -7.37 -4.76
CA ALA A 71 -19.05 -6.55 -4.76
C ALA A 71 -17.88 -7.25 -5.48
N ARG A 72 -17.24 -6.53 -6.42
CA ARG A 72 -15.99 -6.92 -7.05
C ARG A 72 -14.88 -5.95 -6.66
N TYR A 73 -13.66 -6.46 -6.54
CA TYR A 73 -12.49 -5.69 -6.13
C TYR A 73 -11.41 -5.76 -7.18
N TYR A 74 -10.83 -4.61 -7.48
CA TYR A 74 -9.76 -4.48 -8.46
C TYR A 74 -8.60 -3.69 -7.88
N VAL A 75 -7.41 -4.01 -8.35
CA VAL A 75 -6.15 -3.41 -7.95
C VAL A 75 -5.67 -2.46 -9.04
N VAL A 76 -5.20 -1.28 -8.64
CA VAL A 76 -4.33 -0.42 -9.46
C VAL A 76 -2.92 -0.51 -8.87
N ASP A 77 -2.05 -1.17 -9.63
CA ASP A 77 -0.61 -1.21 -9.39
C ASP A 77 0.10 -0.86 -10.70
N PHE A 78 0.91 0.20 -10.65
CA PHE A 78 1.67 0.70 -11.79
C PHE A 78 2.99 -0.04 -12.00
N ASP A 79 3.46 -0.79 -11.01
CA ASP A 79 4.67 -1.62 -11.12
C ASP A 79 4.36 -3.06 -11.57
N SER A 80 3.09 -3.46 -11.51
CA SER A 80 2.64 -4.79 -11.92
C SER A 80 2.37 -4.90 -13.42
N HIS A 81 2.74 -6.05 -13.98
CA HIS A 81 2.44 -6.48 -15.35
C HIS A 81 1.40 -7.61 -15.37
N CYS A 82 0.67 -7.81 -14.26
CA CYS A 82 -0.49 -8.69 -14.25
C CYS A 82 -1.47 -8.32 -15.37
N PRO A 83 -2.21 -9.30 -15.93
CA PRO A 83 -3.26 -9.03 -16.90
C PRO A 83 -4.28 -8.04 -16.35
N ARG A 84 -4.60 -7.01 -17.14
CA ARG A 84 -5.68 -6.08 -16.81
C ARG A 84 -7.02 -6.78 -17.01
N THR A 85 -8.02 -6.38 -16.23
CA THR A 85 -9.35 -6.97 -16.28
C THR A 85 -10.05 -6.65 -17.61
N THR A 86 -10.93 -7.56 -18.03
CA THR A 86 -11.82 -7.37 -19.19
C THR A 86 -13.24 -7.01 -18.77
N ASP A 87 -13.44 -6.59 -17.52
CA ASP A 87 -14.76 -6.17 -17.03
C ASP A 87 -15.19 -4.86 -17.73
N GLU A 88 -16.05 -5.01 -18.75
CA GLU A 88 -16.58 -3.90 -19.56
C GLU A 88 -17.31 -2.86 -18.71
N GLY A 89 -17.85 -3.28 -17.57
CA GLY A 89 -18.53 -2.39 -16.64
C GLY A 89 -17.62 -1.37 -15.96
N LEU A 90 -16.30 -1.47 -16.12
CA LEU A 90 -15.33 -0.46 -15.70
C LEU A 90 -15.06 0.62 -16.77
N GLY A 91 -15.53 0.42 -18.01
CA GLY A 91 -15.22 1.30 -19.13
C GLY A 91 -13.71 1.56 -19.27
N ASP A 92 -13.31 2.82 -19.35
CA ASP A 92 -11.90 3.23 -19.49
C ASP A 92 -11.01 2.79 -18.33
N TRP A 93 -11.58 2.50 -17.15
CA TRP A 93 -10.81 2.05 -15.98
C TRP A 93 -10.35 0.60 -16.07
N ALA A 94 -10.96 -0.22 -16.94
CA ALA A 94 -10.56 -1.61 -17.15
C ALA A 94 -9.06 -1.74 -17.49
N ARG A 95 -8.49 -0.75 -18.20
CA ARG A 95 -7.06 -0.73 -18.57
C ARG A 95 -6.10 -0.58 -17.40
N TYR A 96 -6.59 -0.11 -16.24
CA TYR A 96 -5.79 0.04 -15.02
C TYR A 96 -6.07 -1.08 -14.01
N GLY A 97 -7.32 -1.54 -13.96
CA GLY A 97 -7.77 -2.55 -13.01
C GLY A 97 -7.18 -3.93 -13.27
N ILE A 98 -6.75 -4.60 -12.20
CA ILE A 98 -6.41 -6.02 -12.17
C ILE A 98 -7.37 -6.67 -11.18
N ASP A 99 -7.94 -7.83 -11.49
CA ASP A 99 -8.75 -8.57 -10.51
C ASP A 99 -7.96 -8.83 -9.21
N LEU A 100 -8.54 -8.55 -8.04
CA LEU A 100 -7.84 -8.63 -6.75
C LEU A 100 -7.28 -10.03 -6.49
N THR A 101 -8.06 -11.08 -6.75
CA THR A 101 -7.64 -12.46 -6.51
C THR A 101 -6.45 -12.81 -7.39
N THR A 102 -6.55 -12.50 -8.68
CA THR A 102 -5.50 -12.69 -9.68
C THR A 102 -4.22 -11.95 -9.27
N TYR A 103 -4.33 -10.67 -8.91
CA TYR A 103 -3.19 -9.86 -8.48
C TYR A 103 -2.49 -10.46 -7.25
N VAL A 104 -3.23 -10.80 -6.19
CA VAL A 104 -2.64 -11.31 -4.95
C VAL A 104 -2.01 -12.69 -5.17
N GLN A 105 -2.64 -13.55 -5.97
CA GLN A 105 -2.08 -14.86 -6.33
C GLN A 105 -0.79 -14.75 -7.12
N ASP A 106 -0.77 -13.90 -8.15
CA ASP A 106 0.39 -13.77 -9.03
C ASP A 106 1.53 -12.98 -8.38
N THR A 107 1.24 -11.81 -7.81
CA THR A 107 2.23 -10.86 -7.30
C THR A 107 2.79 -11.27 -5.94
N PHE A 108 1.94 -11.76 -5.03
CA PHE A 108 2.33 -12.16 -3.67
C PHE A 108 2.28 -13.68 -3.45
N LEU A 109 2.22 -14.45 -4.55
CA LEU A 109 2.43 -15.89 -4.55
C LEU A 109 1.48 -16.61 -3.58
N TYR A 110 0.23 -16.14 -3.48
CA TYR A 110 -0.76 -16.54 -2.47
C TYR A 110 -0.85 -18.06 -2.32
N ASP A 111 -1.01 -18.77 -3.44
CA ASP A 111 -1.13 -20.24 -3.53
C ASP A 111 0.09 -20.93 -4.17
N ALA A 112 1.18 -20.19 -4.42
CA ALA A 112 2.24 -20.69 -5.27
C ALA A 112 3.02 -21.83 -4.59
N LYS A 113 2.88 -23.05 -5.13
CA LYS A 113 3.78 -24.17 -4.85
C LYS A 113 4.99 -24.06 -5.76
N ILE A 114 5.91 -23.15 -5.45
CA ILE A 114 7.13 -23.02 -6.25
C ILE A 114 8.13 -24.08 -5.76
N PRO A 115 8.45 -25.10 -6.57
CA PRO A 115 9.42 -26.11 -6.19
C PRO A 115 10.79 -25.46 -5.99
N ASN A 116 11.56 -25.98 -5.02
CA ASN A 116 12.92 -25.52 -4.71
C ASN A 116 13.04 -24.07 -4.21
N LEU A 117 11.98 -23.47 -3.66
CA LEU A 117 12.13 -22.21 -2.94
C LEU A 117 12.99 -22.40 -1.68
N ASN A 118 13.91 -21.48 -1.47
CA ASN A 118 14.68 -21.38 -0.23
C ASN A 118 13.72 -21.13 0.95
N ILE A 119 13.91 -21.83 2.07
CA ILE A 119 13.11 -21.67 3.29
C ILE A 119 13.08 -20.22 3.80
N LEU A 120 14.17 -19.48 3.64
CA LEU A 120 14.25 -18.06 4.00
C LEU A 120 13.32 -17.19 3.15
N PHE A 121 13.13 -17.56 1.88
CA PHE A 121 12.21 -16.87 0.99
C PHE A 121 10.75 -17.13 1.39
N ILE A 122 10.42 -18.38 1.73
CA ILE A 122 9.09 -18.75 2.26
C ILE A 122 8.81 -18.00 3.56
N ALA A 123 9.78 -17.95 4.48
CA ALA A 123 9.66 -17.20 5.72
C ALA A 123 9.45 -15.70 5.46
N SER A 124 10.13 -15.13 4.45
CA SER A 124 9.93 -13.73 4.04
C SER A 124 8.51 -13.49 3.50
N LEU A 125 8.00 -14.39 2.64
CA LEU A 125 6.62 -14.33 2.14
C LEU A 125 5.58 -14.44 3.25
N GLU A 126 5.76 -15.33 4.23
CA GLU A 126 4.83 -15.44 5.37
C GLU A 126 5.01 -14.30 6.37
N GLY A 127 6.12 -13.57 6.31
CA GLY A 127 6.42 -12.39 7.12
C GLY A 127 5.70 -11.12 6.67
N ILE A 128 5.30 -11.00 5.41
CA ILE A 128 4.65 -9.78 4.91
C ILE A 128 3.25 -9.60 5.52
N ARG A 129 2.87 -8.34 5.71
CA ARG A 129 1.55 -7.91 6.16
C ARG A 129 1.06 -6.77 5.26
N PHE A 130 -0.25 -6.58 5.27
CA PHE A 130 -0.94 -5.58 4.48
C PHE A 130 -1.66 -4.64 5.41
N ARG A 131 -1.33 -3.34 5.38
CA ARG A 131 -2.13 -2.30 6.03
C ARG A 131 -3.10 -1.73 5.00
N VAL A 132 -4.38 -2.00 5.19
CA VAL A 132 -5.47 -1.52 4.34
C VAL A 132 -6.08 -0.27 4.96
N LEU A 133 -6.02 0.84 4.23
CA LEU A 133 -6.61 2.11 4.61
C LEU A 133 -7.70 2.48 3.61
N THR A 134 -8.80 3.05 4.07
CA THR A 134 -9.73 3.75 3.20
C THR A 134 -9.03 4.94 2.53
N ALA A 135 -9.54 5.38 1.38
CA ALA A 135 -9.01 6.57 0.71
C ALA A 135 -9.09 7.82 1.60
N ALA A 136 -10.14 7.96 2.41
CA ALA A 136 -10.30 9.06 3.34
C ALA A 136 -9.20 9.08 4.42
N GLU A 137 -8.89 7.91 5.01
CA GLU A 137 -7.77 7.77 5.95
C GLU A 137 -6.44 8.10 5.26
N TYR A 138 -6.17 7.54 4.08
CA TYR A 138 -4.92 7.80 3.36
C TYR A 138 -4.72 9.29 3.06
N LEU A 139 -5.72 9.94 2.46
CA LEU A 139 -5.66 11.36 2.09
C LEU A 139 -5.53 12.29 3.30
N THR A 140 -6.07 11.88 4.45
CA THR A 140 -6.02 12.67 5.67
C THR A 140 -4.71 12.48 6.42
N TRP A 141 -4.19 11.26 6.51
CA TRP A 141 -3.09 10.93 7.41
C TRP A 141 -1.72 10.86 6.74
N CYS A 142 -1.64 10.52 5.45
CA CYS A 142 -0.35 10.27 4.78
C CYS A 142 0.47 11.57 4.65
N ARG A 143 1.73 11.52 5.09
CA ARG A 143 2.71 12.60 4.94
C ARG A 143 4.05 12.03 4.48
N SER A 144 4.66 12.67 3.50
CA SER A 144 5.98 12.31 3.00
C SER A 144 6.70 13.54 2.42
N ASP A 145 7.75 13.95 3.12
CA ASP A 145 8.75 14.93 2.67
C ASP A 145 9.78 14.33 1.69
N ARG A 146 9.66 13.03 1.38
CA ARG A 146 10.55 12.24 0.49
C ARG A 146 12.00 12.14 0.97
N SER A 147 12.29 12.50 2.22
CA SER A 147 13.67 12.45 2.76
C SER A 147 14.25 11.04 2.81
N HIS A 148 13.42 9.99 2.87
CA HIS A 148 13.88 8.60 2.77
C HIS A 148 14.50 8.26 1.40
N MET A 149 14.21 9.03 0.35
CA MET A 149 14.77 8.84 -0.99
C MET A 149 16.07 9.63 -1.20
N ILE A 150 16.60 10.32 -0.20
CA ILE A 150 17.86 11.05 -0.31
C ILE A 150 19.02 10.09 -0.03
N ALA A 151 19.96 9.98 -0.97
CA ALA A 151 21.10 9.10 -0.85
C ALA A 151 21.96 9.45 0.38
N PRO A 152 22.27 8.46 1.25
CA PRO A 152 23.09 8.70 2.43
C PRO A 152 24.44 9.33 2.06
N LYS A 153 24.85 10.35 2.84
CA LYS A 153 26.16 11.01 2.70
C LYS A 153 26.40 11.74 1.37
N SER A 154 25.39 11.92 0.52
CA SER A 154 25.51 12.74 -0.69
C SER A 154 25.65 14.22 -0.35
N LYS A 155 26.66 14.89 -0.94
CA LYS A 155 26.88 16.34 -0.84
C LYS A 155 27.16 16.88 -2.26
N PRO A 156 26.24 17.62 -2.89
CA PRO A 156 24.91 18.01 -2.40
C PRO A 156 23.95 16.81 -2.25
N PRO A 157 22.83 16.97 -1.51
CA PRO A 157 21.80 15.94 -1.41
C PRO A 157 21.35 15.49 -2.81
N ARG A 158 21.46 14.18 -3.07
CA ARG A 158 21.05 13.56 -4.33
C ARG A 158 19.97 12.52 -4.04
N TYR A 159 18.87 12.56 -4.78
CA TYR A 159 17.85 11.51 -4.68
C TYR A 159 18.33 10.19 -5.31
N THR A 160 17.95 9.07 -4.70
CA THR A 160 18.21 7.71 -5.21
C THR A 160 17.42 7.40 -6.48
N ALA A 161 16.26 8.05 -6.66
CA ALA A 161 15.47 8.08 -7.87
C ALA A 161 14.88 9.48 -8.09
N PRO A 162 14.60 9.92 -9.34
CA PRO A 162 13.99 11.22 -9.58
C PRO A 162 12.66 11.36 -8.81
N PRO A 163 12.48 12.39 -7.96
CA PRO A 163 11.23 12.57 -7.24
C PRO A 163 10.11 12.97 -8.21
N PRO A 164 8.84 12.74 -7.85
CA PRO A 164 7.72 13.27 -8.62
C PRO A 164 7.79 14.79 -8.77
N SER A 165 7.28 15.31 -9.89
CA SER A 165 7.30 16.75 -10.21
C SER A 165 6.38 17.61 -9.34
N TYR A 166 5.35 17.02 -8.73
CA TYR A 166 4.46 17.71 -7.81
C TYR A 166 5.11 17.89 -6.42
N PRO A 167 4.67 18.86 -5.60
CA PRO A 167 5.21 19.08 -4.26
C PRO A 167 5.09 17.87 -3.31
N PRO A 168 5.92 17.77 -2.25
CA PRO A 168 5.76 16.74 -1.22
C PRO A 168 4.38 16.80 -0.54
N ILE A 169 3.92 15.67 -0.01
CA ILE A 169 2.62 15.57 0.66
C ILE A 169 2.85 15.91 2.14
N LEU A 170 2.62 17.15 2.53
CA LEU A 170 2.93 17.66 3.88
C LEU A 170 1.68 17.96 4.73
N THR A 171 0.49 17.98 4.14
CA THR A 171 -0.77 18.27 4.81
C THR A 171 -1.87 17.35 4.34
N SER A 172 -3.00 17.35 5.06
CA SER A 172 -4.19 16.61 4.64
C SER A 172 -4.66 17.12 3.28
N HIS A 173 -5.21 16.22 2.48
CA HIS A 173 -5.82 16.62 1.21
C HIS A 173 -7.04 17.52 1.47
N PRO A 174 -7.33 18.53 0.62
CA PRO A 174 -8.52 19.38 0.78
C PRO A 174 -9.85 18.61 0.76
N SER A 175 -9.86 17.40 0.22
CA SER A 175 -11.03 16.51 0.15
C SER A 175 -11.15 15.56 1.35
N SER A 176 -10.30 15.71 2.37
CA SER A 176 -10.38 14.92 3.60
C SER A 176 -11.70 15.18 4.33
N PRO A 177 -12.44 14.14 4.74
CA PRO A 177 -13.67 14.32 5.52
C PRO A 177 -13.40 14.97 6.89
N PRO A 178 -14.30 15.84 7.39
CA PRO A 178 -14.14 16.50 8.70
C PRO A 178 -13.94 15.54 9.87
N GLU A 179 -14.64 14.40 9.86
CA GLU A 179 -14.55 13.37 10.89
C GLU A 179 -13.18 12.70 10.93
N GLU A 180 -12.55 12.48 9.77
CA GLU A 180 -11.19 11.94 9.69
C GLU A 180 -10.15 12.98 10.12
N LEU A 181 -10.35 14.25 9.79
CA LEU A 181 -9.51 15.34 10.28
C LEU A 181 -9.55 15.46 11.80
N GLU A 182 -10.72 15.26 12.40
CA GLU A 182 -10.87 15.27 13.86
C GLU A 182 -10.19 14.07 14.51
N LYS A 183 -10.30 12.87 13.93
CA LYS A 183 -9.54 11.69 14.38
C LYS A 183 -8.04 11.94 14.33
N PHE A 184 -7.55 12.51 13.23
CA PHE A 184 -6.14 12.87 13.08
C PHE A 184 -5.69 13.86 14.16
N ARG A 185 -6.46 14.91 14.43
CA ARG A 185 -6.16 15.90 15.49
C ARG A 185 -6.06 15.26 16.87
N LYS A 186 -7.05 14.44 17.25
CA LYS A 186 -7.04 13.73 18.52
C LYS A 186 -5.84 12.79 18.66
N ALA A 187 -5.49 12.06 17.60
CA ALA A 187 -4.31 11.20 17.60
C ALA A 187 -3.01 12.01 17.73
N ALA A 188 -2.91 13.16 17.06
CA ALA A 188 -1.77 14.06 17.17
C ALA A 188 -1.59 14.62 18.59
N GLU A 189 -2.69 14.93 19.27
CA GLU A 189 -2.69 15.36 20.67
C GLU A 189 -2.32 14.21 21.63
N GLN A 190 -2.83 13.00 21.37
CA GLN A 190 -2.59 11.84 22.22
C GLN A 190 -1.16 11.28 22.09
N TYR A 191 -0.57 11.36 20.90
CA TYR A 191 0.74 10.77 20.60
C TYR A 191 1.73 11.81 20.06
N PRO A 192 1.98 12.91 20.78
CA PRO A 192 2.69 14.06 20.24
C PRO A 192 4.08 13.69 19.72
N LYS A 193 4.80 12.79 20.40
CA LYS A 193 6.13 12.33 19.95
C LYS A 193 6.12 11.78 18.53
N ILE A 194 5.15 10.93 18.20
CA ILE A 194 5.04 10.36 16.86
C ILE A 194 4.84 11.49 15.85
N PHE A 195 3.94 12.44 16.11
CA PHE A 195 3.61 13.50 15.16
C PHE A 195 4.62 14.67 15.12
N THR A 196 5.35 14.94 16.22
CA THR A 196 6.40 15.96 16.27
C THR A 196 7.73 15.46 15.73
N GLU A 197 8.09 14.20 15.96
CA GLU A 197 9.34 13.61 15.44
C GLU A 197 9.20 13.23 13.97
N THR A 198 7.97 12.97 13.51
CA THR A 198 7.65 12.74 12.10
C THR A 198 7.18 13.99 11.37
N ASP A 199 7.45 15.20 11.88
CA ASP A 199 6.96 16.45 11.27
C ASP A 199 7.28 16.48 9.76
N GLY A 200 6.21 16.55 8.95
CA GLY A 200 6.21 16.46 7.49
C GLY A 200 6.42 15.06 6.85
N ASN A 201 6.75 14.01 7.60
CA ASN A 201 6.94 12.64 7.08
C ASN A 201 6.71 11.56 8.14
N ASN A 202 5.51 10.97 8.10
CA ASN A 202 5.06 9.86 8.96
C ASN A 202 4.99 8.52 8.23
N LEU A 203 5.69 8.38 7.09
CA LEU A 203 5.60 7.21 6.24
C LEU A 203 5.96 5.90 6.97
N VAL A 204 6.93 5.96 7.88
CA VAL A 204 7.33 4.81 8.71
C VAL A 204 6.18 4.23 9.53
N CYS A 205 5.19 5.04 9.92
CA CYS A 205 4.04 4.58 10.68
C CYS A 205 3.05 3.77 9.83
N PHE A 206 2.95 4.07 8.53
CA PHE A 206 2.18 3.25 7.58
C PHE A 206 2.91 1.94 7.25
N ILE A 207 4.25 2.00 7.15
CA ILE A 207 5.12 0.87 6.87
C ILE A 207 5.21 -0.08 8.09
N ASN A 208 5.14 0.43 9.33
CA ASN A 208 5.15 -0.38 10.54
C ASN A 208 3.84 -1.17 10.66
N MET A 209 3.91 -2.49 10.46
CA MET A 209 2.76 -3.38 10.49
C MET A 209 2.29 -3.74 11.90
N SER A 210 2.99 -3.25 12.93
CA SER A 210 2.56 -3.36 14.33
C SER A 210 1.87 -2.12 14.86
N ASN A 211 2.04 -0.96 14.20
CA ASN A 211 1.50 0.32 14.67
C ASN A 211 -0.04 0.29 14.74
N ARG A 212 -0.60 0.43 15.94
CA ARG A 212 -2.06 0.48 16.17
C ARG A 212 -2.60 1.90 16.33
N THR A 213 -1.71 2.88 16.39
CA THR A 213 -2.02 4.30 16.52
C THR A 213 -2.43 4.91 15.18
N PHE A 214 -1.88 4.40 14.07
CA PHE A 214 -2.18 4.84 12.72
C PHE A 214 -3.36 4.07 12.14
N PRO A 215 -4.16 4.72 11.26
CA PRO A 215 -5.38 4.15 10.71
C PRO A 215 -5.14 2.91 9.85
N GLY A 216 -6.25 2.29 9.49
CA GLY A 216 -6.30 1.09 8.67
C GLY A 216 -6.22 -0.20 9.47
N VAL A 217 -6.55 -1.30 8.78
CA VAL A 217 -6.53 -2.66 9.31
C VAL A 217 -5.29 -3.36 8.79
N VAL A 218 -4.54 -4.02 9.68
CA VAL A 218 -3.42 -4.87 9.27
C VAL A 218 -3.87 -6.32 9.18
N CYS A 219 -3.69 -6.95 8.03
CA CYS A 219 -3.98 -8.37 7.83
C CYS A 219 -2.76 -9.14 7.28
N ARG A 220 -2.77 -10.46 7.45
CA ARG A 220 -1.74 -11.34 6.88
C ARG A 220 -1.93 -11.52 5.39
N ARG A 221 -0.89 -12.00 4.71
CA ARG A 221 -0.91 -12.34 3.28
C ARG A 221 -2.08 -13.23 2.88
N ARG A 222 -2.37 -14.26 3.69
CA ARG A 222 -3.46 -15.20 3.44
C ARG A 222 -4.85 -14.66 3.82
N GLU A 223 -4.91 -13.49 4.43
CA GLU A 223 -6.14 -12.89 4.94
C GLU A 223 -6.63 -11.75 4.05
N LEU A 224 -5.81 -11.24 3.13
CA LEU A 224 -6.16 -10.07 2.32
C LEU A 224 -7.41 -10.30 1.44
N ILE A 225 -7.46 -11.44 0.72
CA ILE A 225 -8.64 -11.78 -0.11
C ILE A 225 -9.88 -12.00 0.78
N PRO A 226 -9.85 -12.85 1.83
CA PRO A 226 -10.98 -12.99 2.76
C PRO A 226 -11.42 -11.68 3.41
N PHE A 227 -10.47 -10.79 3.75
CA PHE A 227 -10.75 -9.48 4.32
C PHE A 227 -11.68 -8.68 3.41
N PHE A 228 -11.34 -8.53 2.12
CA PHE A 228 -12.19 -7.80 1.18
C PHE A 228 -13.49 -8.52 0.84
N GLN A 229 -13.49 -9.86 0.76
CA GLN A 229 -14.72 -10.63 0.56
C GLN A 229 -15.72 -10.48 1.72
N SER A 230 -15.24 -10.15 2.93
CA SER A 230 -16.09 -9.89 4.10
C SER A 230 -16.68 -8.48 4.13
N GLN A 231 -16.11 -7.53 3.39
CA GLN A 231 -16.62 -6.16 3.29
C GLN A 231 -17.79 -6.17 2.29
N LYS A 232 -19.03 -6.18 2.81
CA LYS A 232 -20.24 -6.08 1.99
C LYS A 232 -20.49 -4.64 1.53
#